data_AF-X1G836-F1
#
_entry.id   AF-X1G836-F1
#
_cell.length_a   1.000
_cell.length_b   1.000
_cell.length_c   1.000
_cell.angle_alpha   90.00
_cell.angle_beta   90.00
_cell.angle_gamma   90.00
#
_symmetry.space_group_name_H-M   'P 1'
#
loop_
_entity.id
_entity.type
_entity.pdbx_description
1 polymer ?
#
loop_
_entity_poly.entity_id
_entity_poly.type
_entity_poly.pdbx_seq_one_letter_code
_entity_poly.pdbx_strand_id
1 'polypeptide(L)'
;SNGTDLVMTLANLAMLCGQVGKPSSGVNPLRGQSNVQGACDVGCLVNVYPGYQRVTDDAGRKTIAKAWGVNDLPGEVGLTIVEAMHAASEGKVRAMYIMGENPMLSDPNTTHVEQAL
;
A
#
# COMPACT_ATOMS: atom_id res chain seq x y z
N SER A 1 -9.25 -0.28 -20.53
CA SER A 1 -9.75 0.01 -19.18
C SER A 1 -8.91 -0.79 -18.20
N ASN A 2 -8.43 -0.18 -17.14
CA ASN A 2 -7.78 -0.89 -16.03
C ASN A 2 -8.76 -1.04 -14.86
N GLY A 3 -8.40 -1.84 -13.85
CA GLY A 3 -9.24 -2.05 -12.66
C GLY A 3 -9.53 -0.76 -11.87
N THR A 4 -8.59 0.19 -11.85
CA THR A 4 -8.74 1.49 -11.18
C THR A 4 -9.81 2.35 -11.85
N ASP A 5 -9.85 2.40 -13.18
CA ASP A 5 -10.85 3.16 -13.94
C ASP A 5 -12.27 2.67 -13.65
N LEU A 6 -12.44 1.35 -13.47
CA LEU A 6 -13.73 0.75 -13.14
C LEU A 6 -14.19 1.15 -11.73
N VAL A 7 -13.28 1.15 -10.75
CA VAL A 7 -13.58 1.63 -9.38
C VAL A 7 -13.98 3.10 -9.40
N MET A 8 -13.24 3.94 -10.15
CA MET A 8 -13.58 5.37 -10.30
C MET A 8 -14.94 5.57 -10.98
N THR A 9 -15.27 4.75 -11.99
CA THR A 9 -16.57 4.79 -12.67
C THR A 9 -17.71 4.44 -11.72
N LEU A 10 -17.56 3.40 -10.90
CA LEU A 10 -18.53 3.03 -9.88
C LEU A 10 -18.71 4.13 -8.82
N ALA A 11 -17.61 4.77 -8.41
CA ALA A 11 -17.67 5.92 -7.50
C ALA A 11 -18.40 7.10 -8.11
N ASN A 12 -18.15 7.42 -9.38
CA ASN A 12 -18.86 8.47 -10.10
C ASN A 12 -20.36 8.20 -10.16
N LEU A 13 -20.77 6.96 -10.43
CA LEU A 13 -22.18 6.57 -10.43
C LEU A 13 -22.82 6.75 -9.04
N ALA A 14 -22.14 6.30 -7.99
CA ALA A 14 -22.64 6.45 -6.62
C ALA A 14 -22.78 7.94 -6.23
N MET A 15 -21.84 8.80 -6.63
CA MET A 15 -21.92 10.25 -6.43
C MET A 15 -23.08 10.86 -7.23
N LEU A 16 -23.21 10.53 -8.51
CA LEU A 16 -24.27 11.03 -9.40
C LEU A 16 -25.67 10.69 -8.87
N CYS A 17 -25.84 9.49 -8.31
CA CYS A 17 -27.10 9.03 -7.73
C CYS A 17 -27.32 9.47 -6.27
N GLY A 18 -26.45 10.32 -5.70
CA GLY A 18 -26.56 10.78 -4.31
C GLY A 18 -26.46 9.65 -3.28
N GLN A 19 -25.62 8.65 -3.55
CA GLN A 19 -25.44 7.45 -2.73
C GLN A 19 -24.23 7.53 -1.79
N VAL A 20 -23.73 8.72 -1.46
CA VAL A 20 -22.58 8.93 -0.56
C VAL A 20 -23.04 9.62 0.73
N GLY A 21 -22.51 9.20 1.88
CA GLY A 21 -22.76 9.85 3.17
C GLY A 21 -24.09 9.51 3.85
N LYS A 22 -24.77 8.43 3.43
CA LYS A 22 -26.03 7.97 4.05
C LYS A 22 -25.96 6.46 4.39
N PRO A 23 -26.74 5.99 5.38
CA PRO A 23 -26.80 4.57 5.71
C PRO A 23 -27.27 3.70 4.53
N SER A 24 -26.79 2.46 4.48
CA SER A 24 -27.17 1.47 3.46
C SER A 24 -26.88 1.91 2.02
N SER A 25 -25.89 2.76 1.80
CA SER A 25 -25.42 3.18 0.47
C SER A 25 -23.89 3.17 0.37
N GLY A 26 -23.35 3.66 -0.74
CA GLY A 26 -21.92 3.91 -0.92
C GLY A 26 -21.24 2.93 -1.86
N VAL A 27 -19.92 3.10 -1.98
CA VAL A 27 -19.03 2.23 -2.75
C VAL A 27 -18.26 1.40 -1.73
N ASN A 28 -18.53 0.09 -1.71
CA ASN A 28 -18.06 -0.79 -0.65
C ASN A 28 -17.13 -1.85 -1.24
N PRO A 29 -15.80 -1.65 -1.25
CA PRO A 29 -14.86 -2.67 -1.70
C PRO A 29 -14.79 -3.78 -0.65
N LEU A 30 -15.23 -4.99 -1.03
CA LEU A 30 -15.12 -6.17 -0.18
C LEU A 30 -13.67 -6.65 -0.16
N ARG A 31 -12.97 -6.33 0.92
CA ARG A 31 -11.59 -6.75 1.12
C ARG A 31 -11.52 -8.22 1.55
N GLY A 32 -10.47 -8.92 1.12
CA GLY A 32 -10.35 -10.37 1.32
C GLY A 32 -9.76 -10.78 2.67
N GLN A 33 -8.51 -10.39 2.95
CA GLN A 33 -7.77 -10.84 4.13
C GLN A 33 -8.28 -10.16 5.41
N SER A 34 -8.30 -10.88 6.52
CA SER A 34 -8.92 -10.47 7.80
C SER A 34 -8.37 -9.19 8.42
N ASN A 35 -7.19 -8.72 8.00
CA ASN A 35 -6.60 -7.48 8.48
C ASN A 35 -5.91 -6.64 7.39
N VAL A 36 -6.28 -6.81 6.12
CA VAL A 36 -5.70 -5.96 5.06
C VAL A 36 -6.05 -4.48 5.25
N GLN A 37 -7.21 -4.18 5.86
CA GLN A 37 -7.55 -2.81 6.26
C GLN A 37 -6.61 -2.30 7.35
N GLY A 38 -6.48 -3.03 8.46
CA GLY A 38 -5.65 -2.61 9.59
C GLY A 38 -4.16 -2.52 9.24
N ALA A 39 -3.64 -3.41 8.39
CA ALA A 39 -2.27 -3.32 7.88
C ALA A 39 -2.03 -2.01 7.11
N CYS A 40 -2.98 -1.60 6.25
CA CYS A 40 -2.91 -0.30 5.60
C CYS A 40 -3.00 0.86 6.61
N ASP A 41 -3.89 0.75 7.60
CA ASP A 41 -4.12 1.80 8.61
C ASP A 41 -2.85 2.08 9.44
N VAL A 42 -2.06 1.04 9.74
CA VAL A 42 -0.78 1.16 10.48
C VAL A 42 0.43 1.42 9.57
N GLY A 43 0.22 1.76 8.31
CA GLY A 43 1.29 2.19 7.41
C GLY A 43 2.14 1.05 6.85
N CYS A 44 1.63 -0.18 6.73
CA CYS A 44 2.27 -1.25 5.95
C CYS A 44 2.13 -1.00 4.43
N LEU A 45 2.39 0.22 4.00
CA LEU A 45 2.32 0.71 2.63
C LEU A 45 3.55 1.57 2.36
N VAL A 46 4.03 1.54 1.12
CA VAL A 46 5.33 2.13 0.75
C VAL A 46 5.33 3.67 0.72
N ASN A 47 4.15 4.30 0.78
CA ASN A 47 3.97 5.73 0.54
C ASN A 47 3.30 6.49 1.69
N VAL A 48 2.96 5.82 2.80
CA VAL A 48 2.31 6.45 3.95
C VAL A 48 2.83 5.92 5.29
N TYR A 49 2.83 6.77 6.29
CA TYR A 49 2.91 6.44 7.72
C TYR A 49 1.52 6.05 8.28
N PRO A 50 1.45 5.57 9.54
CA PRO A 50 0.17 5.26 10.19
C PRO A 50 -0.85 6.40 10.09
N GLY A 51 -2.12 6.05 9.83
CA GLY A 51 -3.20 7.01 9.64
C GLY A 51 -3.20 7.68 8.26
N TYR A 52 -2.62 7.03 7.25
CA TYR A 52 -2.58 7.51 5.85
C TYR A 52 -1.86 8.85 5.64
N GLN A 53 -0.89 9.17 6.50
CA GLN A 53 -0.06 10.37 6.34
C GLN A 53 1.02 10.11 5.28
N ARG A 54 1.05 10.89 4.20
CA ARG A 54 2.01 10.67 3.11
C ARG A 54 3.44 10.86 3.59
N VAL A 55 4.36 9.99 3.15
CA VAL A 55 5.80 10.14 3.45
C VAL A 55 6.38 11.43 2.88
N THR A 56 5.81 11.90 1.77
CA THR A 56 6.18 13.15 1.09
C THR A 56 5.61 14.41 1.75
N ASP A 57 4.75 14.28 2.78
CA ASP A 57 4.30 15.43 3.57
C ASP A 57 5.28 15.72 4.71
N ASP A 58 6.06 16.78 4.55
CA ASP A 58 7.07 17.21 5.52
C ASP A 58 6.48 17.50 6.92
N ALA A 59 5.25 18.02 7.00
CA ALA A 59 4.64 18.35 8.29
C ALA A 59 4.22 17.09 9.05
N GLY A 60 3.53 16.17 8.37
CA GLY A 60 3.19 14.85 8.90
C GLY A 60 4.46 14.07 9.30
N ARG A 61 5.45 14.01 8.40
CA ARG A 61 6.71 13.30 8.64
C ARG A 61 7.45 13.80 9.88
N LYS A 62 7.57 15.12 10.07
CA LYS A 62 8.19 15.70 11.29
C LYS A 62 7.43 15.36 12.56
N THR A 63 6.10 15.29 12.49
CA THR A 63 5.26 14.92 13.63
C THR A 63 5.53 13.47 14.04
N ILE A 64 5.61 12.55 13.07
CA ILE A 64 5.95 11.14 13.32
C ILE A 64 7.38 10.98 13.81
N ALA A 65 8.36 11.63 13.17
CA ALA A 65 9.76 11.60 13.58
C ALA A 65 9.93 12.01 15.05
N LYS A 66 9.27 13.11 15.46
CA LYS A 66 9.23 13.57 16.85
C LYS A 66 8.59 12.53 17.78
N ALA A 67 7.47 11.93 17.39
CA ALA A 67 6.78 10.93 18.19
C ALA A 67 7.63 9.67 18.41
N TRP A 68 8.47 9.31 17.44
CA TRP A 68 9.38 8.16 17.50
C TRP A 68 10.76 8.48 18.09
N GLY A 69 11.04 9.75 18.42
CA GLY A 69 12.30 10.16 19.00
C GLY A 69 13.49 10.13 18.03
N VAL A 70 13.24 10.28 16.73
CA VAL A 70 14.26 10.33 15.68
C VAL A 70 14.35 11.72 15.07
N ASN A 71 15.51 12.07 14.51
CA ASN A 71 15.74 13.42 13.95
C ASN A 71 14.98 13.64 12.63
N ASP A 72 14.92 12.62 11.79
CA ASP A 72 14.23 12.68 10.49
C ASP A 72 13.80 11.26 10.06
N LEU A 73 12.91 11.21 9.08
CA LEU A 73 12.47 10.00 8.42
C LEU A 73 12.56 10.18 6.89
N PRO A 74 12.63 9.09 6.10
CA PRO A 74 12.67 9.17 4.64
C PRO A 74 11.42 9.86 4.07
N GLY A 75 11.61 10.84 3.18
CA GLY A 75 10.53 11.57 2.50
C GLY A 75 10.09 10.97 1.16
N GLU A 76 10.78 9.93 0.69
CA GLU A 76 10.56 9.30 -0.62
C GLU A 76 9.67 8.06 -0.51
N VAL A 77 8.92 7.78 -1.58
CA VAL A 77 8.10 6.57 -1.68
C VAL A 77 9.01 5.34 -1.85
N GLY A 78 8.77 4.31 -1.04
CA GLY A 78 9.50 3.04 -1.15
C GLY A 78 9.11 2.20 -2.37
N LEU A 79 9.87 1.13 -2.60
CA LEU A 79 9.58 0.18 -3.67
C LEU A 79 8.34 -0.65 -3.34
N THR A 80 7.40 -0.76 -4.28
CA THR A 80 6.33 -1.77 -4.23
C THR A 80 6.93 -3.18 -4.26
N ILE A 81 6.15 -4.19 -3.85
CA ILE A 81 6.67 -5.57 -3.80
C ILE A 81 7.20 -6.07 -5.16
N VAL A 82 6.52 -5.73 -6.25
CA VAL A 82 6.96 -6.08 -7.61
C VAL A 82 8.28 -5.39 -7.94
N GLU A 83 8.41 -4.09 -7.63
CA GLU A 83 9.65 -3.34 -7.85
C GLU A 83 10.79 -3.85 -6.95
N ALA A 84 10.48 -4.28 -5.72
CA ALA A 84 11.46 -4.84 -4.80
C ALA A 84 12.00 -6.18 -5.28
N MET A 85 11.15 -7.05 -5.86
CA MET A 85 11.59 -8.32 -6.48
C MET A 85 12.47 -8.07 -7.71
N HIS A 86 12.09 -7.13 -8.58
CA HIS A 86 12.93 -6.71 -9.70
C HIS A 86 14.28 -6.17 -9.20
N ALA A 87 14.27 -5.27 -8.22
CA ALA A 87 15.47 -4.70 -7.65
C ALA A 87 16.37 -5.75 -6.98
N ALA A 88 15.79 -6.83 -6.43
CA ALA A 88 16.56 -7.95 -5.89
C ALA A 88 17.24 -8.77 -7.00
N SER A 89 16.53 -9.08 -8.09
CA SER A 89 17.13 -9.75 -9.26
C SER A 89 18.28 -8.93 -9.90
N GLU A 90 18.24 -7.61 -9.79
CA GLU A 90 19.30 -6.69 -10.23
C GLU A 90 20.42 -6.48 -9.19
N GLY A 91 20.32 -7.10 -8.00
CA GLY A 91 21.27 -6.96 -6.90
C GLY A 91 21.25 -5.60 -6.17
N LYS A 92 20.23 -4.77 -6.43
CA LYS A 92 19.98 -3.47 -5.76
C LYS A 92 19.35 -3.65 -4.38
N VAL A 93 18.45 -4.62 -4.25
CA VAL A 93 17.95 -5.11 -2.95
C VAL A 93 18.73 -6.38 -2.62
N ARG A 94 19.28 -6.46 -1.41
CA ARG A 94 20.15 -7.59 -0.98
C ARG A 94 19.61 -8.36 0.21
N ALA A 95 18.51 -7.89 0.80
CA ALA A 95 17.86 -8.51 1.92
C ALA A 95 16.38 -8.16 1.89
N MET A 96 15.54 -9.12 2.27
CA MET A 96 14.10 -8.93 2.48
C MET A 96 13.72 -9.54 3.82
N TYR A 97 12.84 -8.87 4.55
CA TYR A 97 12.23 -9.40 5.77
C TYR A 97 10.75 -9.66 5.51
N ILE A 98 10.41 -10.92 5.25
CA ILE A 98 9.04 -11.36 4.91
C ILE A 98 8.36 -11.83 6.19
N MET A 99 7.22 -11.22 6.53
CA MET A 99 6.45 -11.52 7.75
C MET A 99 5.00 -11.82 7.39
N GLY A 100 4.56 -13.06 7.64
CA GLY A 100 3.15 -13.45 7.49
C GLY A 100 2.65 -13.50 6.05
N GLU A 101 3.54 -13.60 5.06
CA GLU A 101 3.22 -13.68 3.63
C GLU A 101 4.00 -14.82 2.95
N ASN A 102 3.52 -15.30 1.80
CA ASN A 102 4.22 -16.28 0.97
C ASN A 102 4.31 -15.79 -0.49
N PRO A 103 5.32 -14.96 -0.84
CA PRO A 103 5.46 -14.36 -2.18
C PRO A 103 5.59 -15.40 -3.30
N MET A 104 6.14 -16.58 -3.01
CA MET A 104 6.28 -17.68 -3.98
C MET A 104 4.93 -18.22 -4.48
N LEU A 105 3.84 -17.96 -3.75
CA LEU A 105 2.49 -18.42 -4.08
C LEU A 105 1.54 -17.25 -4.40
N SER A 106 1.77 -16.07 -3.83
CA SER A 106 0.92 -14.89 -4.02
C SER A 106 1.34 -14.00 -5.20
N ASP A 107 2.58 -14.10 -5.67
CA ASP A 107 3.04 -13.33 -6.84
C ASP A 107 2.63 -14.03 -8.15
N PRO A 108 2.15 -13.27 -9.16
CA PRO A 108 1.75 -13.83 -10.45
C PRO A 108 2.89 -14.49 -11.25
N ASN A 109 4.15 -14.19 -10.98
CA ASN A 109 5.30 -14.78 -11.68
C ASN A 109 6.25 -15.52 -10.72
N THR A 110 5.90 -16.76 -10.41
CA THR A 110 6.63 -17.60 -9.47
C THR A 110 8.09 -17.85 -9.87
N THR A 111 8.40 -17.95 -11.17
CA THR A 111 9.78 -18.10 -11.66
C THR A 111 10.63 -16.86 -11.42
N HIS A 112 10.03 -15.67 -11.48
CA HIS A 112 10.73 -14.42 -11.17
C HIS A 112 11.04 -14.30 -9.67
N VAL A 113 10.09 -14.67 -8.82
CA VAL A 113 10.30 -14.67 -7.36
C VAL A 113 11.34 -15.70 -6.94
N GLU A 114 11.34 -16.90 -7.54
CA GLU A 114 12.36 -17.94 -7.28
C GLU A 114 13.78 -17.48 -7.58
N GLN A 115 13.97 -16.63 -8.60
CA GLN A 115 15.29 -16.11 -8.96
C GLN A 115 15.72 -14.91 -8.10
N ALA A 116 14.77 -14.23 -7.46
CA ALA A 116 15.00 -13.00 -6.71
C ALA A 116 15.18 -13.22 -5.20
N LEU A 117 14.63 -14.32 -4.64
CA LEU A 117 14.76 -14.74 -3.23
C LEU A 117 15.97 -15.65 -3.01
#